data_AF-A0AAW2R205-F1
#
_entry.id   AF-A0AAW2R205-F1
#
_cell.length_a   1.000
_cell.length_b   1.000
_cell.length_c   1.000
_cell.angle_alpha   90.00
_cell.angle_beta   90.00
_cell.angle_gamma   90.00
#
_symmetry.space_group_name_H-M   'P 1'
#
loop_
_entity.id
_entity.type
_entity.pdbx_description
1 polymer ?
#
loop_
_entity_poly.entity_id
_entity_poly.type
_entity_poly.pdbx_seq_one_letter_code
_entity_poly.pdbx_strand_id
1 'polypeptide(L)'
;MPESNELISALAAGMSAKLIVEVTSEVSPSTVALAAAARQTGGKLVCILPEPKLDKSQKAIEDSGLSDMVEFKTGDPVEALRNYENIDFSLVDCKSNDYETLLKKLDVNPKRSVVVANNLLEGDKGLKGHVKGVGNKTKVRSLKHPIGQGMEITMIGRSNDFGRREKSKSGSYCIRPERKGGVVKKTDKSRWIFQVDEKSGGGAYFQDA
;
A
#
# COMPACT_ATOMS: atom_id res chain seq x y z
N MET A 1 -13.23 4.01 -6.28
CA MET A 1 -12.36 4.19 -7.47
C MET A 1 -11.52 2.93 -7.64
N PRO A 2 -11.69 2.17 -8.73
CA PRO A 2 -10.99 0.89 -8.96
C PRO A 2 -9.46 1.03 -8.91
N GLU A 3 -8.92 2.12 -9.45
CA GLU A 3 -7.48 2.39 -9.50
C GLU A 3 -6.82 2.47 -8.12
N SER A 4 -7.55 2.94 -7.10
CA SER A 4 -7.03 3.00 -5.72
C SER A 4 -6.83 1.59 -5.14
N ASN A 5 -7.78 0.68 -5.39
CA ASN A 5 -7.73 -0.68 -4.86
C ASN A 5 -6.62 -1.51 -5.51
N GLU A 6 -6.42 -1.34 -6.82
CA GLU A 6 -5.32 -1.98 -7.55
C GLU A 6 -3.97 -1.51 -7.01
N LEU A 7 -3.80 -0.19 -6.80
CA LEU A 7 -2.59 0.35 -6.21
C LEU A 7 -2.35 -0.18 -4.79
N ILE A 8 -3.37 -0.19 -3.93
CA ILE A 8 -3.28 -0.72 -2.56
C ILE A 8 -2.86 -2.19 -2.56
N SER A 9 -3.49 -3.02 -3.40
CA SER A 9 -3.16 -4.44 -3.52
C SER A 9 -1.74 -4.63 -4.07
N ALA A 10 -1.36 -3.89 -5.11
CA ALA A 10 -0.03 -3.94 -5.71
C ALA A 10 1.07 -3.52 -4.73
N LEU A 11 0.82 -2.53 -3.87
CA LEU A 11 1.76 -2.12 -2.82
C LEU A 11 1.94 -3.23 -1.77
N ALA A 12 0.84 -3.79 -1.26
CA ALA A 12 0.88 -4.86 -0.27
C ALA A 12 1.55 -6.13 -0.82
N ALA A 13 1.18 -6.54 -2.04
CA ALA A 13 1.75 -7.70 -2.71
C ALA A 13 3.22 -7.48 -3.11
N GLY A 14 3.53 -6.33 -3.71
CA GLY A 14 4.88 -5.96 -4.15
C GLY A 14 5.86 -5.79 -2.99
N MET A 15 5.35 -5.59 -1.77
CA MET A 15 6.17 -5.64 -0.56
C MET A 15 6.23 -7.00 0.13
N SER A 16 5.53 -8.00 -0.38
CA SER A 16 5.45 -9.33 0.24
C SER A 16 4.95 -9.27 1.69
N ALA A 17 3.98 -8.40 1.97
CA ALA A 17 3.46 -8.16 3.32
C ALA A 17 2.92 -9.45 3.95
N LYS A 18 3.28 -9.72 5.21
CA LYS A 18 2.82 -10.88 5.97
C LYS A 18 1.71 -10.53 6.93
N LEU A 19 1.84 -9.41 7.63
CA LEU A 19 0.78 -8.85 8.46
C LEU A 19 0.21 -7.59 7.80
N ILE A 20 -1.03 -7.69 7.34
CA ILE A 20 -1.78 -6.59 6.74
C ILE A 20 -2.91 -6.20 7.71
N VAL A 21 -3.02 -4.92 8.03
CA VAL A 21 -4.10 -4.39 8.90
C VAL A 21 -4.92 -3.36 8.14
N GLU A 22 -6.23 -3.53 8.11
CA GLU A 22 -7.17 -2.54 7.61
C GLU A 22 -8.03 -2.04 8.78
N VAL A 23 -8.12 -0.72 8.93
CA VAL A 23 -9.10 -0.06 9.79
C VAL A 23 -10.09 0.65 8.89
N THR A 24 -11.35 0.21 8.93
CA THR A 24 -12.41 0.73 8.05
C THR A 24 -13.75 0.75 8.78
N SER A 25 -14.69 1.57 8.31
CA SER A 25 -16.06 1.57 8.84
C SER A 25 -16.94 0.45 8.27
N GLU A 26 -16.54 -0.17 7.17
CA GLU A 26 -17.26 -1.26 6.51
C GLU A 26 -16.33 -2.07 5.60
N VAL A 27 -16.70 -3.32 5.33
CA VAL A 27 -15.98 -4.16 4.35
C VAL A 27 -16.21 -3.58 2.96
N SER A 28 -15.12 -3.29 2.27
CA SER A 28 -15.14 -2.60 0.98
C SER A 28 -14.34 -3.36 -0.09
N PRO A 29 -14.39 -2.96 -1.36
CA PRO A 29 -13.51 -3.51 -2.39
C PRO A 29 -12.01 -3.43 -2.04
N SER A 30 -11.56 -2.48 -1.20
CA SER A 30 -10.19 -2.45 -0.67
C SER A 30 -9.89 -3.67 0.19
N THR A 31 -10.83 -4.09 1.03
CA THR A 31 -10.72 -5.28 1.88
C THR A 31 -10.51 -6.53 1.04
N VAL A 32 -11.29 -6.69 -0.05
CA VAL A 32 -11.14 -7.82 -0.98
C VAL A 32 -9.78 -7.79 -1.67
N ALA A 33 -9.34 -6.59 -2.12
CA ALA A 33 -8.06 -6.41 -2.78
C ALA A 33 -6.86 -6.72 -1.86
N LEU A 34 -6.97 -6.36 -0.57
CA LEU A 34 -5.97 -6.68 0.46
C LEU A 34 -5.99 -8.17 0.82
N ALA A 35 -7.16 -8.79 0.91
CA ALA A 35 -7.27 -10.23 1.14
C ALA A 35 -6.63 -11.04 -0.01
N ALA A 36 -6.83 -10.58 -1.26
CA ALA A 36 -6.16 -11.15 -2.42
C ALA A 36 -4.64 -10.96 -2.39
N ALA A 37 -4.15 -9.82 -1.91
CA ALA A 37 -2.72 -9.59 -1.69
C ALA A 37 -2.16 -10.52 -0.60
N ALA A 38 -2.85 -10.64 0.54
CA ALA A 38 -2.49 -11.55 1.63
C ALA A 38 -2.33 -13.00 1.12
N ARG A 39 -3.29 -13.48 0.30
CA ARG A 39 -3.20 -14.80 -0.32
C ARG A 39 -1.94 -14.95 -1.18
N GLN A 40 -1.66 -13.97 -2.03
CA GLN A 40 -0.50 -14.00 -2.94
C GLN A 40 0.83 -14.00 -2.18
N THR A 41 0.90 -13.28 -1.07
CA THR A 41 2.13 -13.19 -0.27
C THR A 41 2.25 -14.30 0.76
N GLY A 42 1.21 -15.11 0.98
CA GLY A 42 1.12 -16.04 2.11
C GLY A 42 1.15 -15.29 3.45
N GLY A 43 0.47 -14.15 3.51
CA GLY A 43 0.22 -13.35 4.71
C GLY A 43 -1.23 -13.48 5.19
N LYS A 44 -1.63 -12.59 6.09
CA LYS A 44 -3.00 -12.47 6.61
C LYS A 44 -3.43 -11.01 6.67
N LEU A 45 -4.71 -10.79 6.43
CA LEU A 45 -5.40 -9.52 6.62
C LEU A 45 -6.17 -9.56 7.95
N VAL A 46 -5.98 -8.54 8.77
CA VAL A 46 -6.85 -8.21 9.90
C VAL A 46 -7.69 -7.01 9.50
N CYS A 47 -9.00 -7.17 9.44
CA CYS A 47 -9.95 -6.10 9.15
C CYS A 47 -10.65 -5.67 10.45
N ILE A 48 -10.34 -4.47 10.93
CA ILE A 48 -10.86 -3.89 12.17
C ILE A 48 -12.05 -2.99 11.83
N LEU A 49 -13.20 -3.31 12.42
CA LEU A 49 -14.47 -2.60 12.26
C LEU A 49 -14.95 -2.04 13.61
N PRO A 50 -15.26 -0.74 13.74
CA PRO A 50 -15.83 -0.17 14.97
C PRO A 50 -17.11 -0.87 15.42
N GLU A 51 -17.97 -1.22 14.47
CA GLU A 51 -19.26 -1.83 14.69
C GLU A 51 -19.41 -3.11 13.86
N PRO A 52 -20.12 -4.13 14.35
CA PRO A 52 -20.38 -5.33 13.59
C PRO A 52 -21.38 -5.00 12.47
N LYS A 53 -20.91 -5.02 11.22
CA LYS A 53 -21.77 -4.87 10.05
C LYS A 53 -21.93 -6.21 9.35
N LEU A 54 -23.15 -6.75 9.41
CA LEU A 54 -23.58 -7.90 8.62
C LEU A 54 -23.88 -7.43 7.19
N ASP A 55 -22.84 -7.25 6.38
CA ASP A 55 -22.99 -6.66 5.04
C ASP A 55 -22.66 -7.61 3.89
N LYS A 56 -23.26 -7.30 2.72
CA LYS A 56 -23.06 -7.99 1.44
C LYS A 56 -21.58 -8.15 1.05
N SER A 57 -20.72 -7.26 1.53
CA SER A 57 -19.29 -7.29 1.26
C SER A 57 -18.56 -8.41 2.00
N GLN A 58 -19.04 -8.87 3.16
CA GLN A 58 -18.50 -10.05 3.83
C GLN A 58 -18.82 -11.31 3.02
N LYS A 59 -20.02 -11.37 2.44
CA LYS A 59 -20.38 -12.40 1.46
C LYS A 59 -19.48 -12.37 0.23
N ALA A 60 -19.04 -11.20 -0.24
CA ALA A 60 -18.09 -11.12 -1.35
C ALA A 60 -16.72 -11.74 -1.01
N ILE A 61 -16.26 -11.65 0.25
CA ILE A 61 -15.05 -12.35 0.73
C ILE A 61 -15.26 -13.86 0.73
N GLU A 62 -16.41 -14.32 1.21
CA GLU A 62 -16.80 -15.73 1.22
C GLU A 62 -16.90 -16.31 -0.19
N ASP A 63 -17.66 -15.65 -1.07
CA ASP A 63 -17.88 -16.05 -2.47
C ASP A 63 -16.55 -16.07 -3.26
N SER A 64 -15.56 -15.28 -2.84
CA SER A 64 -14.21 -15.24 -3.45
C SER A 64 -13.25 -16.30 -2.87
N GLY A 65 -13.68 -17.08 -1.88
CA GLY A 65 -12.84 -18.07 -1.21
C GLY A 65 -11.66 -17.44 -0.47
N LEU A 66 -11.83 -16.21 0.05
CA LEU A 66 -10.79 -15.45 0.74
C LEU A 66 -10.96 -15.43 2.27
N SER A 67 -12.00 -16.09 2.80
CA SER A 67 -12.31 -16.11 4.24
C SER A 67 -11.12 -16.52 5.10
N ASP A 68 -10.31 -17.49 4.66
CA ASP A 68 -9.14 -17.96 5.41
C ASP A 68 -8.03 -16.90 5.53
N MET A 69 -8.06 -15.88 4.69
CA MET A 69 -7.07 -14.81 4.65
C MET A 69 -7.46 -13.63 5.54
N VAL A 70 -8.72 -13.54 5.96
CA VAL A 70 -9.26 -12.36 6.64
C VAL A 70 -9.72 -12.70 8.06
N GLU A 71 -9.13 -12.02 9.04
CA GLU A 71 -9.61 -12.00 10.41
C GLU A 71 -10.40 -10.71 10.64
N PHE A 72 -11.69 -10.84 10.92
CA PHE A 72 -12.53 -9.70 11.28
C PHE A 72 -12.47 -9.45 12.79
N LYS A 73 -12.15 -8.20 13.16
CA LYS A 73 -12.13 -7.75 14.55
C LYS A 73 -13.10 -6.61 14.75
N THR A 74 -14.13 -6.83 15.56
CA THR A 74 -15.10 -5.80 15.92
C THR A 74 -14.76 -5.15 17.26
N GLY A 75 -14.93 -3.83 17.36
CA GLY A 75 -14.78 -3.05 18.59
C GLY A 75 -14.01 -1.76 18.36
N ASP A 76 -13.65 -1.08 19.45
CA ASP A 76 -12.86 0.16 19.38
C ASP A 76 -11.54 -0.06 18.60
N PRO A 77 -11.31 0.65 17.49
CA PRO A 77 -10.13 0.40 16.66
C PRO A 77 -8.81 0.74 17.36
N VAL A 78 -8.81 1.74 18.26
CA VAL A 78 -7.61 2.15 19.01
C VAL A 78 -7.16 1.06 19.97
N GLU A 79 -8.10 0.41 20.66
CA GLU A 79 -7.82 -0.73 21.53
C GLU A 79 -7.51 -2.00 20.73
N ALA A 80 -8.20 -2.24 19.61
CA ALA A 80 -7.96 -3.38 18.75
C ALA A 80 -6.53 -3.38 18.17
N LEU A 81 -6.04 -2.21 17.72
CA LEU A 81 -4.69 -2.03 17.17
C LEU A 81 -3.58 -2.42 18.14
N ARG A 82 -3.79 -2.34 19.46
CA ARG A 82 -2.77 -2.70 20.46
C ARG A 82 -2.38 -4.17 20.45
N ASN A 83 -3.18 -5.03 19.83
CA ASN A 83 -2.93 -6.46 19.77
C ASN A 83 -2.06 -6.87 18.56
N TYR A 84 -1.70 -5.90 17.70
CA TYR A 84 -0.97 -6.16 16.48
C TYR A 84 0.33 -5.35 16.46
N GLU A 85 1.44 -6.08 16.36
CA GLU A 85 2.80 -5.52 16.33
C GLU A 85 3.51 -5.90 15.03
N ASN A 86 4.53 -5.12 14.65
CA ASN A 86 5.31 -5.37 13.44
C ASN A 86 4.46 -5.44 12.16
N ILE A 87 3.49 -4.53 12.02
CA ILE A 87 2.61 -4.47 10.85
C ILE A 87 3.42 -4.13 9.59
N ASP A 88 3.31 -4.97 8.56
CA ASP A 88 4.03 -4.76 7.28
C ASP A 88 3.27 -3.79 6.37
N PHE A 89 1.94 -3.88 6.36
CA PHE A 89 1.08 -3.00 5.57
C PHE A 89 -0.14 -2.59 6.39
N SER A 90 -0.48 -1.31 6.40
CA SER A 90 -1.72 -0.83 7.00
C SER A 90 -2.50 0.09 6.08
N LEU A 91 -3.82 -0.10 6.00
CA LEU A 91 -4.76 0.85 5.41
C LEU A 91 -5.65 1.42 6.53
N VAL A 92 -5.66 2.74 6.68
CA VAL A 92 -6.61 3.44 7.54
C VAL A 92 -7.54 4.24 6.64
N ASP A 93 -8.77 3.74 6.49
CA ASP A 93 -9.82 4.31 5.66
C ASP A 93 -11.04 4.61 6.54
N CYS A 94 -10.98 5.71 7.27
CA CYS A 94 -12.07 6.16 8.13
C CYS A 94 -12.33 7.65 7.94
N LYS A 95 -13.60 8.04 7.86
CA LYS A 95 -14.04 9.44 7.76
C LYS A 95 -14.09 10.16 9.13
N SER A 96 -13.49 9.57 10.17
CA SER A 96 -13.57 10.10 11.54
C SER A 96 -12.37 10.98 11.88
N ASN A 97 -12.58 11.92 12.81
CA ASN A 97 -11.55 12.80 13.36
C ASN A 97 -10.46 12.05 14.16
N ASP A 98 -10.56 10.73 14.35
CA ASP A 98 -9.62 9.93 15.13
C ASP A 98 -8.40 9.45 14.32
N TYR A 99 -8.28 9.92 13.09
CA TYR A 99 -7.25 9.53 12.13
C TYR A 99 -5.83 9.61 12.72
N GLU A 100 -5.48 10.74 13.34
CA GLU A 100 -4.17 10.90 13.98
C GLU A 100 -3.93 9.91 15.13
N THR A 101 -4.97 9.60 15.90
CA THR A 101 -4.87 8.70 17.05
C THR A 101 -4.63 7.27 16.56
N LEU A 102 -5.31 6.84 15.50
CA LEU A 102 -5.12 5.53 14.89
C LEU A 102 -3.70 5.38 14.35
N LEU A 103 -3.22 6.38 13.61
CA LEU A 103 -1.86 6.40 13.10
C LEU A 103 -0.79 6.33 14.20
N LYS A 104 -1.02 6.99 15.35
CA LYS A 104 -0.12 6.94 16.52
C LYS A 104 -0.05 5.58 17.19
N LYS A 105 -1.05 4.74 16.96
CA LYS A 105 -1.22 3.44 17.62
C LYS A 105 -0.74 2.28 16.76
N LEU A 106 -0.53 2.49 15.46
CA LEU A 106 0.09 1.51 14.58
C LEU A 106 1.51 1.20 15.07
N ASP A 107 1.73 -0.07 15.43
CA ASP A 107 3.05 -0.64 15.64
C ASP A 107 3.50 -1.29 14.33
N VAL A 108 4.24 -0.52 13.54
CA VAL A 108 4.65 -0.91 12.19
C VAL A 108 6.01 -1.58 12.22
N ASN A 109 6.24 -2.51 11.28
CA ASN A 109 7.53 -3.14 11.08
C ASN A 109 8.60 -2.08 10.75
N PRO A 110 9.60 -1.86 11.62
CA PRO A 110 10.58 -0.80 11.44
C PRO A 110 11.60 -1.11 10.34
N LYS A 111 11.69 -2.37 9.89
CA LYS A 111 12.59 -2.77 8.80
C LYS A 111 12.02 -2.36 7.45
N ARG A 112 10.73 -2.63 7.23
CA ARG A 112 10.01 -2.31 6.00
C ARG A 112 8.51 -2.37 6.25
N SER A 113 7.83 -1.24 6.13
CA SER A 113 6.37 -1.17 6.20
C SER A 113 5.79 -0.08 5.31
N VAL A 114 4.51 -0.20 4.97
CA VAL A 114 3.74 0.81 4.24
C VAL A 114 2.47 1.13 5.00
N VAL A 115 2.22 2.42 5.21
CA VAL A 115 1.00 2.94 5.81
C VAL A 115 0.28 3.76 4.75
N VAL A 116 -0.95 3.35 4.40
CA VAL A 116 -1.84 4.06 3.50
C VAL A 116 -2.93 4.73 4.30
N ALA A 117 -3.03 6.04 4.11
CA ALA A 117 -4.08 6.91 4.58
C ALA A 117 -5.05 7.18 3.45
N ASN A 118 -6.34 6.89 3.61
CA ASN A 118 -7.34 7.23 2.61
C ASN A 118 -8.42 8.15 3.22
N ASN A 119 -9.04 8.98 2.39
CA ASN A 119 -10.08 9.95 2.78
C ASN A 119 -9.64 10.98 3.85
N LEU A 120 -8.42 11.52 3.72
CA LEU A 120 -7.94 12.61 4.59
C LEU A 120 -8.78 13.88 4.38
N LEU A 121 -9.25 14.50 5.47
CA LEU A 121 -9.92 15.79 5.40
C LEU A 121 -8.89 16.90 5.12
N GLU A 122 -9.31 17.97 4.44
CA GLU A 122 -8.45 19.13 4.22
C GLU A 122 -8.00 19.73 5.57
N GLY A 123 -6.70 19.61 5.88
CA GLY A 123 -6.10 20.09 7.13
C GLY A 123 -5.43 19.02 7.97
N ASP A 124 -5.70 17.74 7.70
CA ASP A 124 -5.08 16.64 8.44
C ASP A 124 -3.56 16.58 8.20
N LYS A 125 -2.81 16.63 9.31
CA LYS A 125 -1.36 16.42 9.29
C LYS A 125 -1.13 14.94 9.05
N GLY A 126 -0.63 14.61 7.87
CA GLY A 126 -0.19 13.26 7.49
C GLY A 126 0.79 12.63 8.48
N LEU A 127 1.23 11.41 8.18
CA LEU A 127 2.04 10.53 9.05
C LEU A 127 3.44 11.07 9.44
N LYS A 128 3.75 12.34 9.13
CA LYS A 128 5.08 12.94 9.20
C LYS A 128 5.63 13.20 10.62
N GLY A 129 5.11 12.54 11.67
CA GLY A 129 5.65 12.73 13.02
C GLY A 129 5.18 11.79 14.13
N HIS A 130 4.45 10.72 13.82
CA HIS A 130 3.58 10.10 14.85
C HIS A 130 3.61 8.58 14.97
N VAL A 131 4.37 7.84 14.16
CA VAL A 131 4.34 6.37 14.19
C VAL A 131 5.31 5.80 15.23
N LYS A 132 4.82 4.92 16.10
CA LYS A 132 5.65 4.14 17.01
C LYS A 132 6.47 3.10 16.23
N GLY A 133 7.72 2.90 16.60
CA GLY A 133 8.66 2.00 15.92
C GLY A 133 9.63 2.67 14.94
N VAL A 134 9.41 3.95 14.59
CA VAL A 134 10.36 4.71 13.76
C VAL A 134 11.52 5.23 14.62
N GLY A 135 12.55 4.41 14.81
CA GLY A 135 13.79 4.84 15.49
C GLY A 135 14.69 5.72 14.60
N ASN A 136 15.71 6.36 15.17
CA ASN A 136 16.66 7.27 14.50
C ASN A 136 17.38 6.72 13.24
N LYS A 137 17.30 5.41 12.95
CA LYS A 137 17.91 4.76 11.78
C LYS A 137 16.90 4.44 10.66
N THR A 138 15.63 4.76 10.87
CA THR A 138 14.52 4.47 9.96
C THR A 138 14.22 5.71 9.12
N LYS A 139 14.19 5.54 7.79
CA LYS A 139 13.82 6.60 6.86
C LYS A 139 12.33 6.48 6.58
N VAL A 140 11.64 7.62 6.63
CA VAL A 140 10.23 7.74 6.27
C VAL A 140 10.16 8.50 4.95
N ARG A 141 9.49 7.92 3.95
CA ARG A 141 9.17 8.60 2.68
C ARG A 141 7.65 8.64 2.55
N SER A 142 7.06 9.83 2.61
CA SER A 142 5.63 10.03 2.34
C SER A 142 5.44 10.61 0.95
N LEU A 143 4.49 10.05 0.21
CA LEU A 143 3.99 10.55 -1.07
C LEU A 143 2.48 10.77 -0.91
N LYS A 144 2.05 12.02 -1.11
CA LYS A 144 0.63 12.32 -1.29
C LYS A 144 0.28 12.08 -2.75
N HIS A 145 -0.66 11.18 -3.01
CA HIS A 145 -1.08 10.85 -4.37
C HIS A 145 -2.43 11.50 -4.66
N PRO A 146 -2.62 12.18 -5.81
CA PRO A 146 -3.92 12.74 -6.19
C PRO A 146 -4.98 11.69 -6.58
N ILE A 147 -4.77 10.39 -6.29
CA ILE A 147 -5.78 9.36 -6.57
C ILE A 147 -6.76 9.34 -5.39
N GLY A 148 -8.05 9.56 -5.69
CA GLY A 148 -9.14 9.55 -4.70
C GLY A 148 -9.30 10.87 -3.93
N GLN A 149 -9.96 10.82 -2.77
CA GLN A 149 -10.24 11.97 -1.90
C GLN A 149 -9.08 12.25 -0.93
N GLY A 150 -7.84 12.33 -1.44
CA GLY A 150 -6.66 12.62 -0.62
C GLY A 150 -6.05 11.36 0.03
N MET A 151 -5.40 10.53 -0.79
CA MET A 151 -4.64 9.38 -0.30
C MET A 151 -3.17 9.76 -0.01
N GLU A 152 -2.66 9.39 1.16
CA GLU A 152 -1.25 9.51 1.52
C GLU A 152 -0.63 8.13 1.74
N ILE A 153 0.49 7.88 1.05
CA ILE A 153 1.24 6.63 1.16
C ILE A 153 2.55 6.95 1.87
N THR A 154 2.77 6.33 3.02
CA THR A 154 4.01 6.45 3.78
C THR A 154 4.76 5.14 3.81
N MET A 155 5.97 5.14 3.23
CA MET A 155 6.90 4.03 3.27
C MET A 155 7.92 4.23 4.40
N ILE A 156 8.10 3.19 5.20
CA ILE A 156 9.00 3.16 6.35
C ILE A 156 10.01 2.04 6.10
N GLY A 157 11.29 2.29 6.38
CA GLY A 157 12.32 1.26 6.27
C GLY A 157 13.71 1.74 6.64
N ARG A 158 14.70 0.87 6.61
CA ARG A 158 16.07 1.27 6.98
C ARG A 158 16.69 2.08 5.85
N SER A 159 17.58 3.01 6.20
CA SER A 159 18.27 3.90 5.25
C SER A 159 18.95 3.17 4.08
N ASN A 160 19.42 1.93 4.27
CA ASN A 160 20.02 1.10 3.22
C ASN A 160 19.00 0.39 2.32
N ASP A 161 17.75 0.20 2.78
CA ASP A 161 16.69 -0.49 2.02
C ASP A 161 16.05 0.43 0.97
N PHE A 162 16.20 1.75 1.13
CA PHE A 162 15.70 2.77 0.20
C PHE A 162 16.62 3.06 -1.00
N GLY A 163 17.58 2.17 -1.28
CA GLY A 163 18.50 2.25 -2.41
C GLY A 163 19.75 3.10 -2.15
N ARG A 164 20.92 2.46 -2.18
CA ARG A 164 22.20 3.11 -2.51
C ARG A 164 22.04 3.73 -3.90
N ARG A 165 22.11 5.07 -3.99
CA ARG A 165 22.19 5.77 -5.28
C ARG A 165 23.46 5.32 -5.97
N GLU A 166 23.34 4.40 -6.93
CA GLU A 166 24.47 3.95 -7.73
C GLU A 166 24.99 5.17 -8.51
N LYS A 167 26.16 5.68 -8.13
CA LYS A 167 26.86 6.70 -8.90
C LYS A 167 27.30 6.03 -10.20
N SER A 168 26.52 6.18 -11.26
CA SER A 168 26.91 5.76 -12.60
C SER A 168 28.20 6.50 -12.99
N LYS A 169 29.34 5.81 -12.91
CA LYS A 169 30.55 6.23 -13.60
C LYS A 169 30.30 6.03 -15.09
N SER A 170 30.37 7.11 -15.86
CA SER A 170 30.37 7.11 -17.31
C SER A 170 31.54 6.25 -17.81
N GLY A 171 31.23 5.10 -18.40
CA GLY A 171 32.18 4.22 -19.08
C GLY A 171 31.81 4.11 -20.54
N SER A 172 32.63 4.75 -21.37
CA SER A 172 32.55 4.83 -22.83
C SER A 172 32.41 3.47 -23.52
N TYR A 173 31.52 3.39 -24.52
CA TYR A 173 31.35 2.24 -25.39
C TYR A 173 32.56 2.05 -26.31
N CYS A 174 33.13 0.85 -26.35
CA CYS A 174 33.88 0.38 -27.51
C CYS A 174 33.60 -1.12 -27.75
N ILE A 175 33.13 -1.41 -28.96
CA ILE A 175 32.81 -2.75 -29.47
C ILE A 175 34.09 -3.38 -30.02
N ARG A 176 34.40 -4.64 -29.64
CA ARG A 176 35.19 -5.60 -30.44
C ARG A 176 34.72 -7.05 -30.18
N PRO A 177 34.82 -7.98 -31.17
CA PRO A 177 34.03 -9.22 -31.19
C PRO A 177 34.76 -10.51 -30.75
N GLU A 178 33.93 -11.50 -30.40
CA GLU A 178 34.12 -12.97 -30.26
C GLU A 178 35.18 -13.57 -29.30
N ARG A 179 34.72 -14.36 -28.31
CA ARG A 179 34.89 -15.84 -28.21
C ARG A 179 34.32 -16.42 -26.89
N LYS A 180 33.62 -17.55 -27.05
CA LYS A 180 33.17 -18.63 -26.12
C LYS A 180 33.32 -18.46 -24.59
N GLY A 181 32.20 -18.67 -23.88
CA GLY A 181 32.18 -19.31 -22.56
C GLY A 181 31.22 -18.70 -21.52
N GLY A 182 30.25 -19.49 -21.06
CA GLY A 182 29.83 -19.48 -19.66
C GLY A 182 28.61 -18.63 -19.23
N VAL A 183 27.61 -19.35 -18.71
CA VAL A 183 26.62 -18.96 -17.68
C VAL A 183 25.57 -17.92 -18.08
N VAL A 184 24.35 -18.42 -18.30
CA VAL A 184 23.10 -17.65 -18.37
C VAL A 184 22.88 -16.95 -17.02
N LYS A 185 23.07 -15.64 -16.97
CA LYS A 185 22.62 -14.79 -15.86
C LYS A 185 21.21 -14.29 -16.14
N LYS A 186 20.28 -14.66 -15.26
CA LYS A 186 18.90 -14.17 -15.21
C LYS A 186 18.88 -12.65 -15.25
N THR A 187 18.20 -12.11 -16.26
CA THR A 187 17.83 -10.71 -16.35
C THR A 187 16.45 -10.53 -15.75
N ASP A 188 16.36 -9.96 -14.55
CA ASP A 188 15.14 -9.34 -14.09
C ASP A 188 15.48 -7.94 -13.56
N LYS A 189 15.32 -6.97 -14.44
CA LYS A 189 15.38 -5.54 -14.10
C LYS A 189 14.07 -4.91 -14.52
N SER A 190 13.05 -5.05 -13.67
CA SER A 190 11.83 -4.25 -13.80
C SER A 190 12.16 -2.82 -13.34
N ARG A 191 12.38 -1.93 -14.32
CA ARG A 191 12.39 -0.48 -14.12
C ARG A 191 10.96 0.00 -14.23
N TRP A 192 10.37 0.42 -13.14
CA TRP A 192 9.10 1.16 -13.19
C TRP A 192 9.39 2.60 -13.60
N ILE A 193 9.04 2.94 -14.84
CA ILE A 193 9.01 4.32 -15.34
C ILE A 193 7.53 4.68 -15.42
N PHE A 194 7.08 5.56 -14.53
CA PHE A 194 5.80 6.24 -14.72
C PHE A 194 5.99 7.30 -15.80
N GLN A 195 5.49 7.01 -16.99
CA GLN A 195 5.32 7.99 -18.05
C GLN A 195 3.83 8.31 -18.11
N VAL A 196 3.47 9.50 -17.61
CA VAL A 196 2.13 10.08 -17.80
C VAL A 196 2.13 10.65 -19.21
N ASP A 197 1.30 10.07 -20.08
CA ASP A 197 1.00 10.66 -21.39
C ASP A 197 -0.06 11.74 -21.17
N GLU A 198 0.32 12.97 -21.45
CA GLU A 198 -0.56 14.12 -21.46
C GLU A 198 -0.84 14.45 -22.93
N LYS A 199 -1.96 13.95 -23.47
CA LYS A 199 -2.52 14.47 -24.71
C LYS A 199 -4.03 14.63 -24.66
N SER A 200 -4.40 15.90 -24.60
CA SER A 200 -5.64 16.53 -25.04
C SER A 200 -6.17 16.01 -26.37
N GLY A 201 -7.49 16.09 -26.53
CA GLY A 201 -8.13 16.11 -27.85
C GLY A 201 -9.61 15.76 -27.78
N GLY A 202 -10.48 16.77 -27.90
CA GLY A 202 -11.92 16.63 -27.76
C GLY A 202 -12.62 15.80 -28.85
N GLY A 203 -13.86 15.44 -28.56
CA GLY A 203 -14.80 14.87 -29.52
C GLY A 203 -16.14 15.56 -29.39
N ALA A 204 -16.48 16.38 -30.41
CA ALA A 204 -17.84 16.83 -30.67
C ALA A 204 -18.68 15.66 -31.20
N TYR A 205 -19.94 15.56 -30.80
CA TYR A 205 -20.95 14.79 -31.55
C TYR A 205 -22.27 15.56 -31.64
N PHE A 206 -22.89 15.37 -32.79
CA PHE A 206 -23.89 16.18 -33.48
C PHE A 206 -25.30 16.10 -32.87
N GLN A 207 -26.07 17.16 -33.13
CA GLN A 207 -27.54 17.17 -33.13
C GLN A 207 -28.09 16.30 -34.26
N ASP A 208 -29.20 15.60 -33.98
CA ASP A 208 -30.29 15.39 -34.94
C ASP A 208 -31.61 15.16 -34.18
N ALA A 209 -32.50 16.15 -34.27
CA ALA A 209 -33.96 16.05 -34.41
C ALA A 209 -34.52 17.44 -34.72
#